data_AF-A0A496WD64-F1
#
_entry.id   AF-A0A496WD64-F1
#
_cell.length_a   1.000
_cell.length_b   1.000
_cell.length_c   1.000
_cell.angle_alpha   90.00
_cell.angle_beta   90.00
_cell.angle_gamma   90.00
#
_symmetry.space_group_name_H-M   'P 1'
#
loop_
_entity.id
_entity.type
_entity.pdbx_description
1 polymer ?
#
loop_
_entity_poly.entity_id
_entity_poly.type
_entity_poly.pdbx_seq_one_letter_code
_entity_poly.pdbx_strand_id
1 'polypeptide(L)' 'MTLEAGMMAIDHSIKACEADADKFCLEVQPGNGRIVQCLVKNEANLAEQCVTALKETGMWEIGAQ' A
#
# COMPACT_ATOMS: atom_id res chain seq x y z
N MET A 1 13.83 -10.86 -17.37
CA MET A 1 13.83 -10.44 -15.96
C MET A 1 14.35 -9.00 -15.92
N THR A 2 13.46 -8.03 -16.12
CA THR A 2 13.80 -6.62 -16.28
C THR A 2 13.75 -5.93 -14.91
N LEU A 3 14.91 -5.47 -14.42
CA LEU A 3 15.06 -4.73 -13.16
C LEU A 3 14.17 -3.47 -13.05
N GLU A 4 13.59 -3.03 -14.17
CA GLU A 4 12.65 -1.89 -14.26
C GLU A 4 11.35 -2.09 -13.45
N ALA A 5 10.92 -3.34 -13.15
CA ALA A 5 9.64 -3.59 -12.49
C ALA A 5 9.61 -3.25 -10.98
N GLY A 6 10.76 -3.25 -10.31
CA GLY A 6 10.82 -3.10 -8.85
C GLY A 6 10.53 -1.68 -8.35
N MET A 7 11.03 -0.65 -9.02
CA MET A 7 10.78 0.75 -8.66
C MET A 7 9.37 1.21 -9.07
N MET A 8 8.81 0.66 -10.15
CA MET A 8 7.46 0.97 -10.60
C MET A 8 6.39 0.45 -9.64
N ALA A 9 6.63 -0.68 -8.99
CA ALA A 9 5.70 -1.27 -8.03
C ALA A 9 5.43 -0.33 -6.84
N ILE A 10 6.47 0.29 -6.27
CA ILE A 10 6.33 1.18 -5.11
C ILE A 10 5.57 2.46 -5.48
N ASP A 11 5.95 3.10 -6.59
CA ASP A 11 5.27 4.33 -7.07
C ASP A 11 3.79 4.07 -7.38
N HIS A 12 3.47 2.91 -7.97
CA HIS A 12 2.11 2.50 -8.24
C HIS A 12 1.29 2.37 -6.95
N SER A 13 1.80 1.65 -5.95
CA SER A 13 1.12 1.50 -4.65
C SER A 13 0.92 2.85 -3.95
N ILE A 14 1.94 3.72 -3.96
CA ILE A 14 1.86 5.04 -3.32
C ILE A 14 0.74 5.86 -3.95
N LYS A 15 0.74 6.02 -5.27
CA LYS A 15 -0.26 6.82 -5.98
C LYS A 15 -1.67 6.29 -5.79
N ALA A 16 -1.83 4.97 -5.79
CA ALA A 16 -3.14 4.34 -5.62
C ALA A 16 -3.69 4.51 -4.19
N CYS A 17 -2.81 4.53 -3.19
CA CYS A 17 -3.17 4.51 -1.77
C CYS A 17 -3.00 5.84 -1.02
N GLU A 18 -2.46 6.89 -1.63
CA GLU A 18 -2.16 8.17 -0.96
C GLU A 18 -3.37 8.74 -0.22
N ALA A 19 -4.51 8.88 -0.91
CA ALA A 19 -5.73 9.41 -0.30
C ALA A 19 -6.28 8.53 0.84
N ASP A 20 -6.13 7.21 0.72
CA ASP A 20 -6.55 6.28 1.76
C ASP A 20 -5.59 6.30 2.96
N ALA A 21 -4.28 6.42 2.72
CA ALA A 21 -3.27 6.54 3.76
C ALA A 21 -3.45 7.84 4.55
N ASP A 22 -3.74 8.95 3.88
CA ASP A 22 -4.03 10.24 4.53
C ASP A 22 -5.31 10.17 5.37
N LYS A 23 -6.33 9.45 4.90
CA LYS A 23 -7.62 9.34 5.58
C LYS A 23 -7.59 8.41 6.79
N PHE A 24 -6.89 7.28 6.69
CA PHE A 24 -6.97 6.21 7.68
C PHE A 24 -5.67 5.99 8.47
N CYS A 25 -4.54 6.46 7.97
CA CYS A 25 -3.21 6.13 8.50
C CYS A 25 -2.34 7.35 8.81
N LEU A 26 -2.92 8.56 8.90
CA LEU A 26 -2.20 9.82 9.10
C LEU A 26 -1.29 9.82 10.36
N GLU A 27 -1.73 9.17 11.43
CA GLU A 27 -0.99 9.10 12.70
C GLU A 27 0.05 7.97 12.74
N VAL A 28 0.14 7.15 11.70
CA VAL A 28 1.07 6.02 11.64
C VAL A 28 2.45 6.52 11.24
N GLN A 29 3.45 6.26 12.09
CA GLN A 29 4.82 6.59 11.75
C GLN A 29 5.30 5.78 10.53
N PRO A 30 5.87 6.42 9.49
CA PRO A 30 6.35 5.73 8.30
C PRO A 30 7.53 4.78 8.61
N GLY A 31 7.82 3.87 7.68
CA GLY A 31 8.87 2.86 7.79
C GLY A 31 8.39 1.51 8.30
N ASN A 32 9.21 0.47 8.10
CA ASN A 32 8.95 -0.92 8.51
C ASN A 32 7.59 -1.49 8.04
N GLY A 33 7.06 -1.01 6.92
CA GLY A 33 5.76 -1.49 6.39
C GLY A 33 4.53 -1.08 7.20
N ARG A 34 4.65 -0.22 8.23
CA ARG A 34 3.53 0.12 9.13
C ARG A 34 2.33 0.75 8.42
N ILE A 35 2.58 1.59 7.41
CA ILE A 35 1.50 2.19 6.60
C ILE A 35 0.74 1.11 5.84
N VAL A 36 1.44 0.16 5.25
CA VAL A 36 0.83 -0.95 4.52
C VAL A 36 0.02 -1.85 5.46
N GLN A 37 0.52 -2.12 6.67
CA GLN A 37 -0.25 -2.82 7.71
C GLN A 37 -1.51 -2.06 8.12
N CYS A 38 -1.43 -0.74 8.26
CA CYS A 38 -2.58 0.09 8.56
C CYS A 38 -3.63 0.05 7.43
N LEU A 39 -3.19 0.13 6.17
CA LEU A 39 -4.07 0.01 5.01
C LEU A 39 -4.76 -1.36 4.99
N VAL A 40 -4.01 -2.46 5.13
CA VAL A 40 -4.59 -3.82 5.16
C VAL A 40 -5.64 -3.98 6.27
N LYS A 41 -5.38 -3.44 7.47
CA LYS A 41 -6.37 -3.44 8.57
C LYS A 41 -7.66 -2.68 8.26
N ASN A 42 -7.60 -1.74 7.32
CA ASN A 42 -8.72 -0.92 6.88
C ASN A 42 -9.29 -1.36 5.53
N GLU A 43 -8.98 -2.57 5.02
CA GLU A 43 -9.37 -3.05 3.66
C GLU A 43 -10.81 -2.70 3.27
N ALA A 44 -11.76 -2.92 4.18
CA ALA A 44 -13.19 -2.68 3.92
C ALA A 44 -13.54 -1.20 3.66
N ASN A 45 -12.66 -0.26 4.00
CA ASN A 45 -12.86 1.18 3.86
C ASN A 45 -11.99 1.81 2.77
N LEU A 46 -11.08 1.04 2.16
CA LEU A 46 -10.15 1.54 1.14
C LEU A 46 -10.82 1.65 -0.24
N ALA A 47 -10.27 2.50 -1.09
CA ALA A 47 -10.61 2.48 -2.51
C ALA A 47 -10.13 1.18 -3.16
N GLU A 48 -10.92 0.66 -4.11
CA GLU A 48 -10.59 -0.58 -4.84
C GLU A 48 -9.20 -0.50 -5.51
N GLN A 49 -8.85 0.66 -6.05
CA GLN A 49 -7.55 0.90 -6.67
C GLN A 49 -6.38 0.71 -5.71
N CYS A 50 -6.51 1.10 -4.44
CA CYS A 50 -5.45 0.90 -3.45
C CYS A 50 -5.29 -0.59 -3.12
N VAL A 51 -6.40 -1.29 -2.88
CA VAL A 51 -6.39 -2.73 -2.60
C VAL A 51 -5.77 -3.52 -3.76
N THR A 52 -6.17 -3.21 -4.99
CA THR A 52 -5.64 -3.84 -6.20
C THR A 52 -4.15 -3.56 -6.36
N ALA A 53 -3.72 -2.31 -6.23
CA ALA A 53 -2.32 -1.94 -6.35
C ALA A 53 -1.45 -2.67 -5.31
N LEU A 54 -1.90 -2.77 -4.05
CA LEU A 54 -1.17 -3.50 -3.02
C LEU A 54 -1.04 -5.00 -3.34
N LYS A 55 -2.08 -5.62 -3.91
CA LYS A 55 -2.06 -7.04 -4.32
C LYS A 55 -1.17 -7.28 -5.56
N GLU A 56 -1.26 -6.42 -6.57
CA GLU A 56 -0.45 -6.54 -7.80
C GLU A 56 1.06 -6.31 -7.57
N THR A 57 1.38 -5.48 -6.58
CA THR A 57 2.77 -5.09 -6.26
C THR A 57 3.41 -5.96 -5.18
N GLY A 58 2.67 -6.90 -4.59
CA GLY A 58 3.14 -7.76 -3.50
C GLY A 58 3.26 -7.06 -2.14
N MET A 59 2.72 -5.85 -2.00
CA MET A 59 2.71 -5.10 -0.74
C MET A 59 1.66 -5.64 0.23
N TRP A 60 0.59 -6.26 -0.29
CA TRP A 60 -0.46 -6.86 0.52
C TRP A 60 0.09 -7.87 1.54
N GLU A 61 1.03 -8.68 1.10
CA GLU A 61 1.71 -9.72 1.87
C GLU A 61 2.61 -9.12 2.96
N ILE A 62 3.11 -7.89 2.77
CA ILE A 62 3.87 -7.16 3.78
C ILE A 62 2.95 -6.61 4.87
N GLY A 63 1.74 -6.18 4.51
CA GLY A 63 0.77 -5.60 5.44
C GLY A 63 -0.05 -6.63 6.22
N ALA A 64 -0.18 -7.86 5.72
CA ALA A 64 -0.92 -8.95 6.38
C ALA A 64 -0.13 -9.64 7.52
N GLN A 65 1.09 -9.16 7.82
CA GLN A 65 1.98 -9.67 8.86
C GLN A 65 1.75 -8.97 10.20
#